data_AF-A0A354HST5-F1
#
_entry.id   AF-A0A354HST5-F1
#
_cell.length_a   1.000
_cell.length_b   1.000
_cell.length_c   1.000
_cell.angle_alpha   90.00
_cell.angle_beta   90.00
_cell.angle_gamma   90.00
#
_symmetry.space_group_name_H-M   'P 1'
#
loop_
_entity.id
_entity.type
_entity.pdbx_description
1 polymer ?
#
loop_
_entity_poly.entity_id
_entity_poly.type
_entity_poly.pdbx_seq_one_letter_code
_entity_poly.pdbx_strand_id
1 'polypeptide(L)'
;MTTTEKACVLAEELGHYHTSVGNILDQDQLVNRKLEKRARCWGYEKLVSLDKLIEAFNAGVQNRHDLTEYLDITEKFLLAVLKHYQEKHGKYRRVGNYIIVFEPLMVFREIRTL
;
A
#
# COMPACT_ATOMS: atom_id res chain seq x y z
N MET A 1 7.95 7.16 18.64
CA MET A 1 7.52 6.26 17.56
C MET A 1 6.98 4.97 18.17
N THR A 2 5.74 4.60 17.85
CA THR A 2 5.13 3.30 18.18
C THR A 2 5.78 2.17 17.37
N THR A 3 5.51 0.92 17.73
CA THR A 3 5.97 -0.25 16.94
C THR A 3 5.45 -0.18 15.50
N THR A 4 4.17 0.17 15.32
CA THR A 4 3.52 0.39 14.02
C THR A 4 4.23 1.46 13.19
N GLU A 5 4.54 2.62 13.79
CA GLU A 5 5.27 3.69 13.09
C GLU A 5 6.68 3.22 12.67
N LYS A 6 7.36 2.45 13.52
CA LYS A 6 8.67 1.87 13.20
C LYS A 6 8.57 0.83 12.07
N ALA A 7 7.52 0.02 12.03
CA ALA A 7 7.30 -0.95 10.97
C ALA A 7 7.09 -0.27 9.60
N CYS A 8 6.26 0.79 9.57
CA CYS A 8 6.08 1.61 8.36
C CYS A 8 7.40 2.22 7.88
N VAL A 9 8.19 2.81 8.77
CA VAL A 9 9.50 3.40 8.43
C VAL A 9 10.48 2.34 7.97
N LEU A 10 10.55 1.19 8.65
CA LEU A 10 11.43 0.10 8.26
C LEU A 10 11.15 -0.41 6.84
N ALA A 11 9.87 -0.49 6.44
CA ALA A 11 9.52 -0.88 5.08
C ALA A 11 9.98 0.13 4.02
N GLU A 12 9.96 1.43 4.35
CA GLU A 12 10.49 2.49 3.50
C GLU A 12 12.02 2.39 3.38
N GLU A 13 12.73 2.23 4.51
CA GLU A 13 14.19 2.05 4.53
C GLU A 13 14.63 0.81 3.74
N LEU A 14 13.92 -0.31 3.86
CA LEU A 14 14.16 -1.50 3.04
C LEU A 14 13.90 -1.22 1.55
N GLY A 15 12.87 -0.43 1.23
CA GLY A 15 12.64 0.07 -0.12
C GLY A 15 13.82 0.85 -0.68
N HIS A 16 14.42 1.74 0.13
CA HIS A 16 15.62 2.47 -0.27
C HIS A 16 16.79 1.53 -0.53
N TYR A 17 17.04 0.61 0.39
CA TYR A 17 18.10 -0.40 0.25
C TYR A 17 17.98 -1.21 -1.05
N HIS A 18 16.75 -1.59 -1.43
CA HIS A 18 16.52 -2.45 -2.60
C HIS A 18 16.39 -1.71 -3.94
N THR A 19 16.08 -0.41 -3.94
CA THR A 19 15.67 0.27 -5.17
C THR A 19 16.44 1.53 -5.51
N SER A 20 17.25 2.03 -4.58
CA SER A 20 18.00 3.28 -4.73
C SER A 20 19.50 3.02 -4.69
N VAL A 21 20.25 3.82 -5.44
CA VAL A 21 21.71 3.86 -5.43
C VAL A 21 22.15 5.32 -5.38
N GLY A 22 23.17 5.62 -4.57
CA GLY A 22 23.68 6.99 -4.38
C GLY A 22 22.87 7.83 -3.39
N ASN A 23 23.23 9.11 -3.29
CA ASN A 23 22.59 10.07 -2.40
C ASN A 23 21.39 10.74 -3.10
N ILE A 24 20.19 10.58 -2.53
CA ILE A 24 18.93 11.11 -3.07
C ILE A 24 18.33 12.26 -2.23
N LEU A 25 19.11 12.84 -1.30
CA LEU A 25 18.64 13.90 -0.39
C LEU A 25 18.24 15.19 -1.13
N ASP A 26 18.85 15.46 -2.30
CA ASP A 26 18.51 16.61 -3.14
C ASP A 26 17.20 16.36 -3.91
N GLN A 27 16.09 16.89 -3.39
CA GLN A 27 14.76 16.72 -3.98
C GLN A 27 14.44 17.68 -5.13
N ASP A 28 15.32 18.62 -5.47
CA ASP A 28 15.15 19.45 -6.67
C ASP A 28 15.35 18.60 -7.94
N GLN A 29 16.21 17.58 -7.83
CA GLN A 29 16.46 16.64 -8.91
C GLN A 29 15.28 15.68 -9.15
N LEU A 30 14.77 15.68 -10.38
CA LEU A 30 13.70 14.78 -10.80
C LEU A 30 14.05 13.30 -10.63
N VAL A 31 15.32 12.93 -10.83
CA VAL A 31 15.78 11.54 -10.65
C VAL A 31 15.67 11.09 -9.20
N ASN A 32 16.08 11.93 -8.25
CA ASN A 32 16.01 11.64 -6.82
C ASN A 32 14.56 11.46 -6.37
N ARG A 33 13.66 12.35 -6.81
CA ARG A 33 12.21 12.23 -6.55
C ARG A 33 11.62 10.92 -7.11
N LYS A 34 12.10 10.45 -8.27
CA LYS A 34 11.65 9.18 -8.85
C LYS A 34 12.16 7.97 -8.07
N LEU A 35 13.42 8.00 -7.61
CA LEU A 35 14.00 6.96 -6.77
C LEU A 35 13.29 6.88 -5.41
N GLU A 36 13.08 8.04 -4.78
CA GLU A 36 12.31 8.19 -3.54
C GLU A 36 10.91 7.58 -3.67
N LYS A 37 10.18 7.95 -4.73
CA LYS A 37 8.85 7.39 -5.00
C LYS A 37 8.92 5.87 -5.16
N ARG A 38 9.88 5.36 -5.94
CA ARG A 38 10.05 3.92 -6.18
C ARG A 38 10.34 3.15 -4.88
N ALA A 39 11.19 3.68 -4.00
CA ALA A 39 11.49 3.09 -2.70
C ALA A 39 10.24 2.97 -1.83
N ARG A 40 9.47 4.06 -1.70
CA ARG A 40 8.20 4.04 -0.96
C ARG A 40 7.19 3.07 -1.54
N CYS A 41 6.99 3.09 -2.86
CA CYS A 41 6.10 2.15 -3.56
C CYS A 41 6.50 0.68 -3.32
N TRP A 42 7.80 0.39 -3.25
CA TRP A 42 8.29 -0.94 -2.89
C TRP A 42 7.87 -1.33 -1.47
N GLY A 43 8.07 -0.43 -0.49
CA GLY A 43 7.67 -0.67 0.90
C GLY A 43 6.16 -0.86 1.06
N TYR A 44 5.37 -0.06 0.34
CA TYR A 44 3.91 -0.14 0.30
C TYR A 44 3.43 -1.53 -0.14
N GLU A 45 3.95 -2.05 -1.25
CA GLU A 45 3.55 -3.35 -1.79
C GLU A 45 4.02 -4.52 -0.90
N LYS A 46 5.08 -4.33 -0.11
CA LYS A 46 5.56 -5.35 0.86
C LYS A 46 4.70 -5.41 2.12
N LEU A 47 4.33 -4.27 2.69
CA LEU A 47 3.48 -4.26 3.88
C LEU A 47 2.01 -4.51 3.56
N VAL A 48 1.52 -3.98 2.44
CA VAL A 48 0.10 -4.02 2.07
C VAL A 48 -0.04 -4.49 0.62
N SER A 49 0.01 -5.79 0.40
CA SER A 49 -0.30 -6.39 -0.89
C SER A 49 -1.81 -6.30 -1.18
N LEU A 50 -2.19 -6.45 -2.46
CA LEU A 50 -3.61 -6.58 -2.82
C LEU A 50 -4.25 -7.81 -2.15
N ASP A 51 -3.49 -8.89 -1.96
CA ASP A 51 -3.95 -10.09 -1.25
C ASP A 51 -4.25 -9.80 0.22
N LYS A 52 -3.43 -9.00 0.92
CA LYS A 52 -3.71 -8.58 2.29
C LYS A 52 -4.99 -7.75 2.41
N LEU A 53 -5.30 -6.92 1.41
CA LEU A 53 -6.59 -6.19 1.37
C LEU A 53 -7.77 -7.16 1.22
N ILE A 54 -7.58 -8.24 0.45
CA ILE A 54 -8.59 -9.30 0.30
C ILE A 54 -8.72 -10.15 1.57
N GLU A 55 -7.62 -10.48 2.23
CA GLU A 55 -7.58 -11.19 3.51
C GLU A 55 -8.34 -10.41 4.60
N ALA A 56 -8.06 -9.11 4.74
CA ALA A 56 -8.77 -8.24 5.67
C ALA A 56 -10.28 -8.20 5.39
N PHE A 57 -10.67 -8.08 4.10
CA PHE A 57 -12.07 -8.16 3.70
C PHE A 57 -12.71 -9.50 4.09
N ASN A 58 -12.04 -10.62 3.81
CA ASN A 58 -12.55 -11.96 4.16
C ASN A 58 -12.61 -12.18 5.69
N ALA A 59 -11.75 -11.51 6.46
CA ALA A 59 -11.78 -11.49 7.92
C ALA A 59 -12.90 -10.60 8.50
N GLY A 60 -13.67 -9.91 7.66
CA GLY A 60 -14.78 -9.06 8.09
C GLY A 60 -14.35 -7.67 8.57
N VAL A 61 -13.15 -7.21 8.21
CA VAL A 61 -12.70 -5.85 8.51
C VAL A 61 -13.44 -4.87 7.62
N GLN A 62 -14.24 -3.98 8.22
CA GLN A 62 -15.19 -3.12 7.49
C GLN A 62 -14.87 -1.63 7.52
N ASN A 63 -13.98 -1.17 8.39
CA ASN A 63 -13.66 0.25 8.52
C ASN A 63 -12.14 0.48 8.50
N ARG A 64 -11.78 1.75 8.26
CA ARG A 64 -10.38 2.17 8.09
C ARG A 64 -9.55 1.97 9.36
N HIS A 65 -10.13 2.23 10.53
CA HIS A 65 -9.42 2.08 11.81
C HIS A 65 -9.04 0.62 12.04
N ASP A 66 -10.02 -0.29 11.91
CA ASP A 66 -9.79 -1.71 12.08
C ASP A 66 -8.84 -2.27 11.00
N LEU A 67 -8.87 -1.70 9.79
CA LEU A 67 -7.92 -2.09 8.74
C LEU A 67 -6.48 -1.69 9.07
N THR A 68 -6.27 -0.50 9.62
CA THR A 68 -4.93 -0.07 10.06
C THR A 68 -4.42 -0.92 11.21
N GLU A 69 -5.30 -1.32 12.13
CA GLU A 69 -4.96 -2.23 13.23
C GLU A 69 -4.66 -3.65 12.72
N TYR A 70 -5.49 -4.19 11.83
CA TYR A 70 -5.31 -5.51 11.24
C TYR A 70 -4.01 -5.63 10.43
N LEU A 71 -3.62 -4.57 9.72
CA LEU A 71 -2.41 -4.55 8.91
C LEU A 71 -1.16 -4.11 9.70
N ASP A 72 -1.31 -3.69 10.96
CA ASP A 72 -0.28 -3.04 11.77
C ASP A 72 0.44 -1.91 11.01
N ILE A 73 -0.34 -0.97 10.48
CA ILE A 73 0.15 0.22 9.77
C ILE A 73 -0.53 1.49 10.28
N THR A 74 0.08 2.64 10.01
CA THR A 74 -0.55 3.94 10.28
C THR A 74 -1.60 4.28 9.21
N GLU A 75 -2.58 5.11 9.57
CA GLU A 75 -3.59 5.61 8.62
C GLU A 75 -2.94 6.39 7.45
N LYS A 76 -1.92 7.20 7.75
CA LYS A 76 -1.15 7.92 6.73
C LYS A 76 -0.52 6.97 5.73
N PHE A 77 0.03 5.85 6.21
CA PHE A 77 0.63 4.83 5.34
C PHE A 77 -0.43 4.15 4.47
N LEU A 78 -1.58 3.78 5.04
CA LEU A 78 -2.70 3.22 4.29
C LEU A 78 -3.16 4.16 3.16
N LEU A 79 -3.34 5.45 3.44
CA LEU A 79 -3.73 6.43 2.40
C LEU A 79 -2.69 6.52 1.28
N ALA A 80 -1.40 6.46 1.60
CA ALA A 80 -0.33 6.47 0.61
C ALA A 80 -0.30 5.20 -0.25
N VAL A 81 -0.56 4.03 0.37
CA VAL A 81 -0.71 2.74 -0.32
C VAL A 81 -1.88 2.79 -1.30
N LEU A 82 -3.05 3.26 -0.87
CA LEU A 82 -4.25 3.33 -1.72
C LEU A 82 -4.04 4.27 -2.91
N LYS A 83 -3.43 5.43 -2.68
CA LYS A 83 -3.04 6.35 -3.74
C LYS A 83 -2.07 5.70 -4.72
N HIS A 84 -1.06 4.99 -4.22
CA HIS A 84 -0.10 4.26 -5.06
C HIS A 84 -0.80 3.23 -5.95
N TYR A 85 -1.68 2.40 -5.40
CA TYR A 85 -2.42 1.43 -6.21
C TYR A 85 -3.36 2.09 -7.22
N GLN A 86 -3.99 3.22 -6.86
CA GLN A 86 -4.80 3.99 -7.78
C GLN A 86 -3.97 4.54 -8.95
N GLU A 87 -2.78 5.09 -8.68
CA GLU A 87 -1.85 5.55 -9.71
C GLU A 87 -1.35 4.39 -10.60
N LYS A 88 -1.15 3.20 -10.01
CA LYS A 88 -0.64 2.01 -10.72
C LYS A 88 -1.70 1.26 -11.54
N HIS A 89 -2.96 1.26 -11.10
CA HIS A 89 -4.02 0.41 -11.66
C HIS A 89 -5.26 1.18 -12.14
N GLY A 90 -5.34 2.49 -11.91
CA GLY A 90 -6.54 3.27 -12.13
C GLY A 90 -7.54 3.12 -10.98
N LYS A 91 -8.84 3.27 -11.28
CA LYS A 91 -9.89 3.32 -10.24
C LYS A 91 -10.02 2.02 -9.42
N TYR A 92 -9.76 0.87 -10.04
CA TYR A 92 -9.91 -0.43 -9.42
C TYR A 92 -8.95 -1.46 -10.03
N ARG A 93 -8.77 -2.58 -9.33
CA ARG A 93 -8.01 -3.74 -9.81
C ARG A 93 -8.77 -5.02 -9.57
N ARG A 94 -8.85 -5.89 -10.58
CA ARG A 94 -9.34 -7.26 -10.44
C ARG A 94 -8.21 -8.20 -10.03
N VAL A 95 -8.46 -9.03 -9.04
CA VAL A 95 -7.56 -10.07 -8.51
C VAL A 95 -8.39 -11.35 -8.34
N GLY A 96 -8.28 -12.28 -9.30
CA GLY A 96 -9.13 -13.46 -9.35
C GLY A 96 -10.63 -13.11 -9.46
N ASN A 97 -11.42 -13.55 -8.47
CA ASN A 97 -12.84 -13.23 -8.31
C ASN A 97 -13.09 -11.99 -7.42
N TYR A 98 -12.04 -11.27 -7.02
CA TYR A 98 -12.16 -10.05 -6.25
C TYR A 98 -11.96 -8.79 -7.12
N ILE A 99 -12.66 -7.72 -6.77
CA ILE A 99 -12.46 -6.37 -7.31
C ILE A 99 -12.14 -5.44 -6.15
N ILE A 100 -11.00 -4.76 -6.22
CA ILE A 100 -10.55 -3.78 -5.24
C ILE A 100 -10.69 -2.39 -5.87
N VAL A 101 -11.56 -1.55 -5.33
CA VAL A 101 -11.68 -0.11 -5.63
C VAL A 101 -10.83 0.64 -4.61
N PHE A 102 -10.02 1.60 -5.04
CA PHE A 102 -9.06 2.27 -4.14
C PHE A 102 -9.59 3.57 -3.52
N GLU A 103 -10.59 4.19 -4.14
CA GLU A 103 -11.17 5.45 -3.67
C GLU A 103 -12.69 5.51 -3.96
N PRO A 104 -13.55 5.42 -2.92
CA PRO A 104 -13.22 4.93 -1.58
C PRO A 104 -12.75 3.47 -1.61
N LEU A 105 -11.99 3.02 -0.61
CA LEU A 105 -11.56 1.62 -0.51
C LEU A 105 -12.78 0.70 -0.37
N MET A 106 -12.99 -0.16 -1.37
CA MET A 106 -14.03 -1.20 -1.35
C MET A 106 -13.48 -2.49 -1.95
N VAL A 107 -13.82 -3.62 -1.35
CA VAL A 107 -13.49 -4.95 -1.88
C VAL A 107 -14.78 -5.69 -2.15
N PHE A 108 -14.95 -6.18 -3.38
CA PHE A 108 -16.10 -6.99 -3.79
C PHE A 108 -15.63 -8.38 -4.15
N ARG A 109 -16.42 -9.40 -3.78
CA ARG A 109 -16.24 -10.78 -4.23
C ARG A 109 -17.33 -11.13 -5.22
N GLU A 110 -16.95 -11.49 -6.44
CA GLU A 110 -17.87 -11.98 -7.46
C GLU A 110 -18.45 -13.32 -7.02
N ILE A 111 -19.78 -13.38 -6.92
CA ILE A 111 -20.53 -14.61 -6.67
C ILE A 111 -21.06 -15.08 -8.01
N ARG A 112 -20.56 -16.21 -8.50
CA ARG A 112 -21.14 -16.86 -9.67
C ARG A 112 -22.34 -17.69 -9.21
N THR A 113 -23.54 -17.22 -9.53
CA THR A 113 -24.74 -18.07 -9.49
C THR A 113 -24.73 -18.97 -10.73
N LEU A 114 -24.98 -20.27 -10.52
CA LEU A 114 -25.10 -21.28 -11.57
C LEU A 114 -26.27 -21.00 -12.52
#